data_AF-A0A534C7Q0-F1
#
_entry.id   AF-A0A534C7Q0-F1
#
_cell.length_a   1.000
_cell.length_b   1.000
_cell.length_c   1.000
_cell.angle_alpha   90.00
_cell.angle_beta   90.00
_cell.angle_gamma   90.00
#
_symmetry.space_group_name_H-M   'P 1'
#
loop_
_entity.id
_entity.type
_entity.pdbx_description
1 polymer ?
#
loop_
_entity_poly.entity_id
_entity_poly.type
_entity_poly.pdbx_seq_one_letter_code
_entity_poly.pdbx_strand_id
1 'polypeptide(L)' 'MILVDSNVPMYLIGAPHPHKTDAQRLLEQLISDRQRLVTDAEVLQEILHRYVAINRREAIQPA' A
#
# COMPACT_ATOMS: atom_id res chain seq x y z
N MET A 1 2.86 -7.81 -15.36
CA MET A 1 2.52 -6.53 -14.68
C MET A 1 1.59 -6.90 -13.55
N ILE A 2 1.96 -6.55 -12.32
CA ILE A 2 1.23 -6.93 -11.10
C ILE A 2 0.62 -5.67 -10.50
N LEU A 3 -0.69 -5.68 -10.29
CA LEU A 3 -1.40 -4.59 -9.62
C LEU A 3 -1.25 -4.74 -8.10
N VAL A 4 -0.86 -3.66 -7.43
CA VAL A 4 -0.77 -3.57 -5.97
C VAL A 4 -2.02 -2.86 -5.46
N ASP A 5 -2.84 -3.62 -4.73
CA ASP A 5 -4.08 -3.15 -4.11
C ASP A 5 -3.82 -2.29 -2.86
N SER A 6 -4.82 -1.49 -2.47
CA SER A 6 -4.75 -0.57 -1.33
C SER A 6 -4.44 -1.29 -0.01
N ASN A 7 -4.85 -2.55 0.14
CA ASN A 7 -4.62 -3.32 1.36
C ASN A 7 -3.13 -3.60 1.61
N VAL A 8 -2.31 -3.76 0.56
CA VAL A 8 -0.89 -4.08 0.72
C VAL A 8 -0.14 -2.93 1.44
N PRO A 9 -0.15 -1.68 0.95
CA PRO A 9 0.39 -0.54 1.70
C PRO A 9 -0.20 -0.39 3.11
N MET A 10 -1.50 -0.67 3.28
CA MET A 10 -2.17 -0.57 4.58
C MET A 10 -1.64 -1.58 5.60
N TYR A 11 -1.32 -2.81 5.18
CA TYR A 11 -0.69 -3.80 6.06
C TYR A 11 0.75 -3.43 6.42
N LEU A 12 1.48 -2.83 5.48
CA LEU A 12 2.90 -2.51 5.65
C LEU A 12 3.10 -1.30 6.56
N ILE A 13 2.33 -0.23 6.33
CA ILE A 13 2.53 1.09 6.96
C ILE A 13 1.54 1.32 8.11
N GLY A 14 0.35 0.73 8.03
CA GLY A 14 -0.72 0.94 9.01
C GLY A 14 -0.51 0.23 10.36
N ALA A 15 -1.62 0.03 11.07
CA ALA A 15 -1.64 -0.67 12.34
C ALA A 15 -1.12 -2.13 12.20
N PRO A 16 -0.70 -2.78 13.30
CA PRO A 16 -0.28 -4.17 13.29
C PRO A 16 -1.33 -5.07 12.60
N HIS A 17 -0.90 -5.82 11.59
CA HIS A 17 -1.78 -6.67 10.80
C HIS A 17 -1.16 -8.08 10.63
N PRO A 18 -1.95 -9.16 10.72
CA PRO A 18 -1.43 -10.54 10.57
C PRO A 18 -0.67 -10.77 9.27
N HIS A 19 -1.10 -10.13 8.17
CA HIS A 19 -0.48 -10.27 6.85
C HIS A 19 0.71 -9.33 6.61
N LYS A 20 1.15 -8.53 7.59
CA LYS A 20 2.24 -7.56 7.39
C LYS A 20 3.55 -8.26 6.96
N THR A 21 3.96 -9.29 7.69
CA THR A 21 5.21 -10.00 7.43
C THR A 21 5.20 -10.71 6.07
N ASP A 22 4.09 -11.36 5.73
CA ASP A 22 3.97 -12.10 4.48
C ASP A 22 3.88 -11.16 3.28
N ALA A 23 3.11 -10.07 3.40
CA ALA A 23 3.05 -9.02 2.38
C ALA A 23 4.41 -8.37 2.14
N GLN A 24 5.18 -8.12 3.21
CA GLN A 24 6.53 -7.56 3.10
C GLN A 24 7.45 -8.51 2.35
N ARG A 25 7.51 -9.80 2.74
CA ARG A 25 8.36 -10.80 2.08
C ARG A 25 8.03 -10.96 0.60
N LEU A 26 6.74 -11.03 0.27
CA LEU A 26 6.30 -11.14 -1.12
C LEU A 26 6.68 -9.90 -1.93
N LEU A 27 6.48 -8.71 -1.37
CA LEU A 27 6.84 -7.46 -2.04
C LEU A 27 8.35 -7.38 -2.29
N GLU A 28 9.17 -7.71 -1.29
CA GLU A 28 10.63 -7.75 -1.41
C GLU A 28 11.08 -8.76 -2.47
N GLN A 29 10.47 -9.95 -2.52
CA GLN A 29 10.74 -10.94 -3.56
C GLN A 29 10.40 -10.41 -4.95
N LEU A 30 9.20 -9.84 -5.14
CA LEU A 30 8.78 -9.28 -6.44
C LEU A 30 9.69 -8.15 -6.92
N ILE A 31 10.18 -7.32 -5.99
CA ILE A 31 11.16 -6.26 -6.28
C ILE A 31 12.50 -6.88 -6.70
N SER A 32 12.99 -7.89 -5.97
CA SER A 32 14.23 -8.61 -6.30
C SER A 32 14.15 -9.26 -7.69
N ASP A 33 12.99 -9.83 -8.03
CA ASP A 33 12.70 -10.45 -9.32
C ASP A 33 12.46 -9.42 -10.45
N ARG A 34 12.63 -8.13 -10.15
CA ARG A 34 12.40 -6.99 -11.06
C ARG A 34 11.02 -7.02 -11.72
N GLN A 35 10.02 -7.51 -11.00
CA GLN A 35 8.65 -7.53 -11.50
C GLN A 35 8.11 -6.10 -11.58
N ARG A 36 7.39 -5.81 -12.66
CA ARG A 36 6.72 -4.52 -12.82
C ARG A 36 5.47 -4.47 -11.93
N LEU A 37 5.59 -3.79 -10.81
CA LEU A 37 4.50 -3.46 -9.89
C LEU A 37 3.89 -2.11 -10.28
N VAL A 38 2.57 -2.05 -10.36
CA VAL A 38 1.81 -0.84 -10.67
C VAL A 38 0.63 -0.73 -9.71
N THR A 39 0.09 0.46 -9.59
CA THR A 39 -1.20 0.71 -8.92
C THR A 39 -1.98 1.69 -9.78
N ASP A 40 -3.26 1.87 -9.50
CA ASP A 40 -4.13 2.77 -10.25
C ASP A 40 -4.64 3.93 -9.38
N ALA A 41 -5.36 4.85 -10.02
CA ALA A 41 -5.89 6.04 -9.37
C ALA A 41 -6.99 5.72 -8.34
N GLU A 42 -7.74 4.62 -8.50
CA GLU A 42 -8.78 4.22 -7.56
C GLU A 42 -8.16 3.70 -6.27
N VAL A 43 -7.10 2.89 -6.36
CA VAL A 43 -6.32 2.44 -5.21
C VAL A 43 -5.71 3.63 -4.47
N LEU A 44 -5.16 4.61 -5.20
CA LEU A 44 -4.65 5.84 -4.59
C LEU A 44 -5.77 6.60 -3.86
N GLN A 45 -6.93 6.79 -4.51
CA GLN A 45 -8.07 7.45 -3.90
C GLN A 45 -8.54 6.72 -2.63
N GLU A 46 -8.57 5.39 -2.63
CA GLU A 46 -8.95 4.61 -1.47
C GLU A 46 -7.96 4.82 -0.31
N ILE A 47 -6.65 4.81 -0.60
CA ILE A 47 -5.61 5.08 0.42
C ILE A 47 -5.84 6.45 1.05
N LEU A 48 -6.03 7.48 0.22
CA LEU A 48 -6.31 8.85 0.70
C LEU A 48 -7.59 8.89 1.53
N HIS A 49 -8.66 8.24 1.07
CA HIS A 49 -9.93 8.17 1.79
C HIS A 49 -9.76 7.51 3.17
N ARG A 50 -9.02 6.40 3.26
CA ARG A 50 -8.74 5.73 4.55
C ARG A 50 -7.95 6.64 5.50
N TYR A 51 -6.92 7.33 5.01
CA TYR A 51 -6.13 8.28 5.82
C TYR A 51 -6.99 9.45 6.33
N VAL A 52 -7.88 9.96 5.48
CA VAL A 52 -8.86 10.99 5.88
C VAL A 52 -9.81 10.47 6.97
N ALA A 53 -10.32 9.23 6.83
CA ALA A 53 -11.26 8.63 7.77
C ALA A 53 -10.67 8.41 9.17
N ILE A 54 -9.37 8.12 9.26
CA ILE A 54 -8.66 7.96 10.54
C ILE A 54 -8.06 9.27 11.09
N ASN A 55 -8.46 10.42 10.54
CA ASN A 55 -7.96 11.75 10.90
C ASN A 55 -6.43 11.90 10.77
N ARG A 56 -5.83 11.27 9.75
CA ARG A 56 -4.40 11.32 9.42
C ARG A 56 -4.10 12.17 8.18
N ARG A 57 -4.80 13.28 8.02
CA ARG A 57 -4.66 14.15 6.83
C ARG A 57 -3.27 14.77 6.72
N GLU A 58 -2.59 14.95 7.84
CA GLU A 58 -1.23 15.48 7.91
C GLU A 58 -0.19 14.62 7.19
N ALA A 59 -0.48 13.33 6.98
CA ALA A 59 0.38 12.41 6.26
C ALA A 59 0.20 12.48 4.72
N ILE A 60 -0.81 13.21 4.23
CA ILE A 60 -1.09 13.36 2.80
C ILE A 60 -0.31 14.57 2.27
N GLN A 61 0.65 14.30 1.39
CA GLN A 61 1.42 15.33 0.67
C GLN A 61 0.89 15.51 -0.75
N PRO A 62 1.13 16.67 -1.40
CA PRO A 62 0.87 16.83 -2.82
C PRO A 62 1.58 15.77 -3.67
N ALA A 63 0.92 15.31 -4.72
CA ALA A 63 1.46 14.32 -5.67
C ALA A 63 2.55 14.92 -6.58
#